data_AF-A0A367LW22-F1
#
_entry.id   AF-A0A367LW22-F1
#
_cell.length_a   1.000
_cell.length_b   1.000
_cell.length_c   1.000
_cell.angle_alpha   90.00
_cell.angle_beta   90.00
_cell.angle_gamma   90.00
#
_symmetry.space_group_name_H-M   'P 1'
#
loop_
_entity.id
_entity.type
_entity.pdbx_description
1 polymer ?
#
loop_
_entity_poly.entity_id
_entity_poly.type
_entity_poly.pdbx_seq_one_letter_code
_entity_poly.pdbx_strand_id
1 'polypeptide(L)'
;GDPHTVNLNAYASADGSKLMGTWICTPGKWEVNYERWEFCHFLDGYCIITPEGEQPVHLRAGDVFVIEPGLRGTWEVVETVRKYFVFA
;
A
#
# COMPACT_ATOMS: atom_id res chain seq x y z
N GLY A 1 -1.00 14.27 7.58
CA GLY A 1 -2.47 14.31 7.77
C GLY A 1 -2.89 13.16 8.65
N ASP A 2 -4.17 13.09 8.99
CA ASP A 2 -4.80 11.92 9.63
C ASP A 2 -5.44 11.06 8.53
N PRO A 3 -4.74 10.03 8.01
CA PRO A 3 -5.26 9.24 6.89
C PRO A 3 -6.44 8.39 7.32
N HIS A 4 -7.56 8.51 6.61
CA HIS A 4 -8.67 7.58 6.72
C HIS A 4 -8.54 6.50 5.65
N THR A 5 -8.55 5.24 6.10
CA THR A 5 -8.40 4.08 5.22
C THR A 5 -9.67 3.24 5.20
N VAL A 6 -10.01 2.72 4.03
CA VAL A 6 -11.09 1.74 3.84
C VAL A 6 -10.54 0.53 3.13
N ASN A 7 -10.74 -0.66 3.72
CA ASN A 7 -10.42 -1.95 3.11
C ASN A 7 -11.71 -2.65 2.68
N LEU A 8 -11.87 -2.84 1.37
CA LEU A 8 -12.94 -3.65 0.79
C LEU A 8 -12.35 -5.03 0.47
N ASN A 9 -12.41 -5.93 1.45
CA ASN A 9 -11.84 -7.28 1.33
C ASN A 9 -12.67 -8.11 0.35
N ALA A 10 -12.04 -8.57 -0.72
CA ALA A 10 -12.63 -9.50 -1.69
C ALA A 10 -12.37 -10.96 -1.28
N TYR A 11 -11.27 -11.22 -0.59
CA TYR A 11 -10.90 -12.55 -0.09
C TYR A 11 -10.11 -12.46 1.20
N ALA A 12 -10.34 -13.42 2.09
CA ALA A 12 -9.51 -13.71 3.26
C ALA A 12 -9.34 -15.23 3.36
N SER A 13 -8.10 -15.71 3.53
CA SER A 13 -7.87 -17.14 3.77
C SER A 13 -8.33 -17.54 5.17
N ALA A 14 -8.69 -18.81 5.35
CA ALA A 14 -9.19 -19.33 6.62
C ALA A 14 -8.17 -19.21 7.77
N ASP A 15 -6.87 -19.24 7.45
CA ASP A 15 -5.75 -19.07 8.40
C ASP A 15 -5.34 -17.60 8.60
N GLY A 16 -5.99 -16.64 7.93
CA GLY A 16 -5.65 -15.22 7.98
C GLY A 16 -4.30 -14.84 7.35
N SER A 17 -3.61 -15.79 6.72
CA SER A 17 -2.29 -15.55 6.12
C SER A 17 -2.39 -14.76 4.82
N LYS A 18 -3.57 -14.73 4.16
CA LYS A 18 -3.82 -14.04 2.90
C LYS A 18 -5.01 -13.10 3.01
N LEU A 19 -4.85 -11.87 2.54
CA LEU A 19 -5.92 -10.88 2.42
C LEU A 19 -5.83 -10.21 1.06
N MET A 20 -6.95 -10.09 0.36
CA MET A 20 -6.98 -9.49 -0.97
C MET A 20 -8.19 -8.59 -1.10
N GLY A 21 -8.05 -7.48 -1.81
CA GLY A 21 -9.16 -6.56 -1.96
C GLY A 21 -8.79 -5.23 -2.58
N THR A 22 -9.62 -4.25 -2.31
CA THR A 22 -9.38 -2.85 -2.67
C THR A 22 -9.08 -2.04 -1.42
N TRP A 23 -8.02 -1.26 -1.46
CA TRP A 23 -7.68 -0.29 -0.43
C TRP A 23 -7.91 1.12 -0.96
N ILE A 24 -8.53 1.96 -0.16
CA ILE A 24 -8.75 3.38 -0.43
C ILE A 24 -8.20 4.18 0.75
N CYS A 25 -7.44 5.24 0.48
CA CYS A 25 -6.87 6.06 1.53
C CYS A 25 -6.81 7.54 1.15
N THR A 26 -7.19 8.40 2.09
CA THR A 26 -7.04 9.85 1.96
C THR A 26 -5.60 10.30 2.24
N PRO A 27 -5.21 11.53 1.88
CA PRO A 27 -3.84 12.00 2.08
C PRO A 27 -3.33 11.90 3.51
N GLY A 28 -2.09 11.44 3.66
CA GLY A 28 -1.46 11.18 4.94
C GLY A 28 -0.07 10.56 4.75
N LYS A 29 0.76 10.62 5.80
CA LYS A 29 2.11 10.09 5.79
C LYS A 29 2.39 9.35 7.09
N TRP A 30 2.96 8.16 7.01
CA TRP A 30 3.28 7.33 8.18
C TRP A 30 4.50 6.44 7.91
N GLU A 31 5.11 5.96 8.99
CA GLU A 31 6.17 4.96 8.94
C GLU A 31 5.56 3.57 8.67
N VAL A 32 6.24 2.77 7.85
CA VAL A 32 5.86 1.40 7.51
C VAL A 32 6.99 0.44 7.88
N ASN A 33 6.59 -0.77 8.29
CA ASN A 33 7.47 -1.91 8.52
C ASN A 33 6.73 -3.16 8.04
N TYR A 34 7.11 -3.68 6.88
CA TYR A 34 6.42 -4.80 6.24
C TYR A 34 7.01 -6.13 6.69
N GLU A 35 6.16 -7.03 7.19
CA GLU A 35 6.53 -8.39 7.60
C GLU A 35 6.06 -9.47 6.61
N ARG A 36 5.28 -9.04 5.61
CA ARG A 36 4.62 -9.90 4.63
C ARG A 36 4.75 -9.29 3.25
N TRP A 37 4.55 -10.13 2.23
CA TRP A 37 4.52 -9.67 0.86
C TRP A 37 3.25 -8.87 0.62
N GLU A 38 3.35 -7.77 -0.13
CA GLU A 38 2.18 -7.08 -0.67
C GLU A 38 2.36 -6.85 -2.16
N PHE A 39 1.43 -7.36 -2.97
CA PHE A 39 1.27 -6.92 -4.35
C PHE A 39 0.27 -5.78 -4.40
N CYS A 40 0.61 -4.71 -5.11
CA CYS A 40 -0.23 -3.53 -5.30
C CYS A 40 -0.44 -3.24 -6.78
N HIS A 41 -1.68 -2.95 -7.18
CA HIS A 41 -1.98 -2.34 -8.49
C HIS A 41 -2.80 -1.08 -8.26
N PHE A 42 -2.23 0.07 -8.60
CA PHE A 42 -2.81 1.39 -8.36
C PHE A 42 -3.83 1.71 -9.46
N LEU A 43 -5.04 2.07 -9.05
CA LEU A 43 -6.14 2.38 -9.96
C LEU A 43 -6.34 3.88 -10.14
N ASP A 44 -6.07 4.65 -9.08
CA ASP A 44 -6.24 6.09 -9.04
C ASP A 44 -5.37 6.72 -7.93
N GLY A 45 -5.12 8.02 -8.05
CA GLY A 45 -4.40 8.83 -7.07
C GLY A 45 -2.88 8.77 -7.20
N TYR A 46 -2.22 9.23 -6.15
CA TYR A 46 -0.77 9.40 -6.11
C TYR A 46 -0.21 9.10 -4.71
N CYS A 47 0.74 8.18 -4.67
CA CYS A 47 1.49 7.78 -3.50
C CYS A 47 3.00 7.91 -3.73
N ILE A 48 3.75 8.11 -2.64
CA ILE A 48 5.21 8.02 -2.59
C ILE A 48 5.57 7.03 -1.48
N ILE A 49 6.39 6.03 -1.82
CA ILE A 49 7.01 5.13 -0.84
C ILE A 49 8.49 5.49 -0.78
N THR A 50 9.03 5.75 0.40
CA THR A 50 10.46 6.04 0.56
C THR A 50 11.06 5.00 1.50
N PRO A 51 11.75 3.97 0.98
CA PRO A 51 12.45 3.01 1.82
C PRO A 51 13.62 3.68 2.57
N GLU A 52 13.97 3.15 3.74
CA GLU A 52 15.10 3.65 4.54
C GLU A 52 16.41 3.61 3.74
N GLY A 53 17.05 4.76 3.56
CA GLY A 53 18.33 4.87 2.84
C GLY A 53 18.23 4.78 1.31
N GLU A 54 17.02 4.68 0.75
CA GLU A 54 16.79 4.59 -0.69
C GLU A 54 16.06 5.82 -1.23
N GLN A 55 15.96 5.90 -2.57
CA GLN A 55 15.24 6.98 -3.24
C GLN A 55 13.72 6.75 -3.17
N PRO A 56 12.92 7.84 -3.12
CA PRO A 56 11.47 7.73 -3.18
C PRO A 56 10.98 7.08 -4.48
N VAL A 57 10.04 6.15 -4.35
CA VAL A 57 9.31 5.51 -5.44
C VAL A 57 7.95 6.18 -5.55
N HIS A 58 7.65 6.73 -6.72
CA HIS A 58 6.40 7.40 -7.02
C HIS A 58 5.43 6.44 -7.71
N LEU A 59 4.20 6.36 -7.21
CA LEU A 59 3.17 5.40 -7.66
C LEU A 59 1.87 6.12 -8.00
N ARG A 60 1.34 5.87 -9.18
CA ARG A 60 0.14 6.48 -9.77
C ARG A 60 -0.76 5.43 -10.41
N ALA A 61 -1.92 5.88 -10.88
CA ALA A 61 -2.84 5.06 -11.67
C ALA A 61 -2.12 4.30 -12.80
N GLY A 62 -2.30 2.98 -12.84
CA GLY A 62 -1.67 2.06 -13.78
C GLY A 62 -0.38 1.41 -13.26
N ASP A 63 0.24 1.94 -12.20
CA ASP A 63 1.47 1.38 -11.65
C ASP A 63 1.20 0.10 -10.87
N VAL A 64 2.14 -0.82 -10.98
CA VAL A 64 2.20 -2.06 -10.20
C VAL A 64 3.43 -2.02 -9.31
N PHE A 65 3.28 -2.39 -8.04
CA PHE A 65 4.36 -2.38 -7.07
C PHE A 65 4.31 -3.62 -6.19
N VAL A 66 5.48 -4.13 -5.82
CA VAL A 66 5.61 -5.26 -4.89
C VAL A 66 6.41 -4.80 -3.69
N ILE A 67 5.91 -5.14 -2.51
CA ILE A 67 6.58 -4.89 -1.23
C ILE A 67 7.02 -6.23 -0.68
N GLU A 68 8.29 -6.32 -0.32
CA GLU A 68 8.87 -7.51 0.27
C GLU A 68 8.90 -7.40 1.81
N PRO A 69 8.85 -8.54 2.53
CA PRO A 69 9.15 -8.57 3.96
C PRO A 69 10.52 -7.93 4.24
N GLY A 70 10.57 -7.03 5.22
CA GLY A 70 11.76 -6.29 5.60
C GLY A 70 11.79 -4.85 5.09
N LEU A 71 10.89 -4.45 4.18
CA LEU A 71 10.80 -3.04 3.78
C LEU A 71 10.41 -2.17 4.98
N ARG A 72 11.24 -1.15 5.23
CA ARG A 72 11.03 -0.09 6.23
C ARG A 72 11.16 1.28 5.59
N GLY A 73 10.45 2.26 6.11
CA GLY A 73 10.53 3.65 5.66
C GLY A 73 9.17 4.33 5.73
N THR A 74 8.88 5.25 4.80
CA THR A 74 7.61 6.00 4.83
C THR A 74 6.70 5.68 3.67
N TRP A 75 5.40 5.72 3.96
CA TRP A 75 4.32 5.73 2.98
C TRP A 75 3.64 7.10 3.04
N GLU A 76 3.53 7.76 1.89
CA GLU A 76 2.89 9.07 1.76
C GLU A 76 1.84 9.03 0.67
N VAL A 77 0.57 9.08 1.08
CA VAL A 77 -0.56 9.31 0.17
C VAL A 77 -0.65 10.83 -0.04
N VAL A 78 -0.36 11.27 -1.26
CA VAL A 78 -0.36 12.69 -1.64
C VAL A 78 -1.73 13.13 -2.13
N GLU A 79 -2.37 12.28 -2.95
CA GLU A 79 -3.75 12.40 -3.41
C GLU A 79 -4.50 11.14 -3.03
N THR A 80 -5.82 11.19 -2.84
CA THR A 80 -6.60 10.00 -2.45
C THR A 80 -6.32 8.84 -3.40
N VAL A 81 -5.79 7.74 -2.85
CA VAL A 81 -5.42 6.56 -3.63
C VAL A 81 -6.51 5.51 -3.58
N ARG A 82 -6.71 4.82 -4.70
CA ARG A 82 -7.37 3.52 -4.76
C ARG A 82 -6.43 2.50 -5.37
N LYS A 83 -6.19 1.36 -4.71
CA LYS A 83 -5.37 0.26 -5.24
C LYS A 83 -6.02 -1.10 -4.98
N TYR A 84 -5.78 -2.07 -5.86
CA TYR A 84 -5.91 -3.47 -5.49
C TYR A 84 -4.69 -3.90 -4.70
N PHE A 85 -4.91 -4.78 -3.72
CA PHE A 85 -3.85 -5.36 -2.92
C PHE A 85 -4.01 -6.88 -2.77
N VAL A 86 -2.87 -7.56 -2.62
CA VAL A 86 -2.76 -8.93 -2.12
C VAL A 86 -1.70 -8.94 -1.03
N PHE A 87 -2.08 -9.20 0.20
CA PHE A 87 -1.21 -9.34 1.35
C PHE A 87 -0.99 -10.82 1.64
N ALA A 88 0.27 -11.28 1.74
CA ALA A 88 0.62 -12.69 1.78
C ALA A 88 1.79 -13.06 2.69
#